data_AF-A0A958FF73-F1
#
_entry.id   AF-A0A958FF73-F1
#
_cell.length_a   1.000
_cell.length_b   1.000
_cell.length_c   1.000
_cell.angle_alpha   90.00
_cell.angle_beta   90.00
_cell.angle_gamma   90.00
#
_symmetry.space_group_name_H-M   'P 1'
#
loop_
_entity.id
_entity.type
_entity.pdbx_description
1 polymer ?
#
loop_
_entity_poly.entity_id
_entity_poly.type
_entity_poly.pdbx_seq_one_letter_code
_entity_poly.pdbx_strand_id
1 'polypeptide(L)'
;AEVITREDVTLEVLDSWESPLGGRYPARWQLSLPEKHVSLEITPLIADQELNVSVRYWEGAVDVRGNIGEKQVDGSGYVELTGYGDE
;
A
#
# COMPACT_ATOMS: atom_id res chain seq x y z
N ALA A 1 -2.48 25.78 0.40
CA ALA A 1 -2.65 24.34 0.19
C ALA A 1 -3.79 23.90 1.10
N GLU A 2 -4.67 23.04 0.60
CA GLU A 2 -5.74 22.45 1.41
C GLU A 2 -5.13 21.38 2.32
N VAL A 3 -5.58 21.30 3.57
CA VAL A 3 -5.12 20.28 4.53
C VAL A 3 -5.85 18.96 4.24
N ILE A 4 -5.14 17.84 4.30
CA ILE A 4 -5.72 16.49 4.26
C ILE A 4 -5.71 15.95 5.68
N THR A 5 -6.87 15.58 6.22
CA THR A 5 -6.99 14.97 7.54
C THR A 5 -7.10 13.45 7.44
N ARG A 6 -7.11 12.78 8.59
CA ARG A 6 -7.24 11.32 8.65
C ARG A 6 -8.54 10.84 8.01
N GLU A 7 -9.63 11.59 8.20
CA GLU A 7 -10.97 11.25 7.75
C GLU A 7 -11.12 11.37 6.23
N ASP A 8 -10.24 12.12 5.57
CA ASP A 8 -10.23 12.28 4.11
C ASP A 8 -9.65 11.06 3.39
N VAL A 9 -8.91 10.20 4.10
CA VAL A 9 -8.12 9.11 3.51
C VAL A 9 -8.68 7.76 3.94
N THR A 10 -9.05 6.94 2.97
CA THR A 10 -9.35 5.52 3.19
C THR A 10 -8.30 4.65 2.53
N LEU A 11 -7.88 3.61 3.24
CA LEU A 11 -6.97 2.59 2.73
C LEU A 11 -7.58 1.22 3.02
N GLU A 12 -8.15 0.60 2.00
CA GLU A 12 -8.73 -0.74 2.09
C GLU A 12 -7.71 -1.79 1.66
N VAL A 13 -7.56 -2.85 2.44
CA VAL A 13 -6.72 -3.99 2.09
C VAL A 13 -7.49 -4.88 1.11
N LEU A 14 -6.97 -4.99 -0.11
CA LEU A 14 -7.55 -5.84 -1.16
C LEU A 14 -6.94 -7.24 -1.15
N ASP A 15 -5.66 -7.36 -0.78
CA ASP A 15 -4.96 -8.63 -0.71
C ASP A 15 -3.81 -8.59 0.31
N SER A 16 -3.38 -9.76 0.75
CA SER A 16 -2.27 -9.93 1.70
C SER A 16 -1.29 -10.99 1.22
N TRP A 17 -0.03 -10.81 1.56
CA TRP A 17 1.02 -11.81 1.38
C TRP A 17 1.36 -12.46 2.73
N GLU A 18 1.43 -13.78 2.73
CA GLU A 18 1.85 -14.59 3.89
C GLU A 18 3.35 -14.86 3.78
N SER A 19 4.12 -14.47 4.79
CA SER A 19 5.54 -14.75 4.80
C SER A 19 5.81 -16.23 5.13
N PRO A 20 6.73 -16.90 4.42
CA PRO A 20 7.25 -18.20 4.83
C PRO A 20 7.93 -18.19 6.22
N LEU A 21 8.31 -17.02 6.73
CA LEU A 21 8.92 -16.81 8.04
C LEU A 21 7.89 -16.52 9.15
N GLY A 22 6.59 -16.47 8.82
CA GLY A 22 5.51 -16.05 9.72
C GLY A 22 5.18 -14.56 9.56
N GLY A 23 3.93 -14.20 9.86
CA GLY A 23 3.39 -12.87 9.62
C GLY A 23 2.57 -12.74 8.33
N ARG A 24 1.50 -11.95 8.42
CA ARG A 24 0.59 -11.64 7.31
C ARG A 24 0.64 -10.16 6.95
N TYR A 25 1.13 -9.85 5.76
CA TYR A 25 1.35 -8.48 5.32
C TYR A 25 0.21 -8.05 4.38
N PRO A 26 -0.54 -6.98 4.66
CA PRO A 26 -1.40 -6.40 3.63
C PRO A 26 -0.47 -5.92 2.52
N ALA A 27 -0.68 -6.31 1.27
CA ALA A 27 0.28 -6.04 0.20
C ALA A 27 -0.34 -5.40 -1.04
N ARG A 28 -1.69 -5.38 -1.12
CA ARG A 28 -2.44 -4.71 -2.17
C ARG A 28 -3.56 -3.89 -1.55
N TRP A 29 -3.74 -2.67 -2.03
CA TRP A 29 -4.68 -1.72 -1.44
C TRP A 29 -5.48 -0.92 -2.45
N GLN A 30 -6.67 -0.51 -2.02
CA GLN A 30 -7.40 0.60 -2.61
C GLN A 30 -7.22 1.83 -1.70
N LEU A 31 -6.46 2.82 -2.17
CA LEU A 31 -6.34 4.15 -1.57
C LEU A 31 -7.40 5.06 -2.18
N SER A 32 -8.18 5.75 -1.35
CA SER A 32 -9.16 6.72 -1.84
C SER A 32 -9.17 8.00 -1.01
N LEU A 33 -9.32 9.14 -1.70
CA LEU A 33 -9.70 10.42 -1.12
C LEU A 33 -10.95 10.93 -1.85
N PRO A 34 -12.16 10.55 -1.40
CA PRO A 34 -13.41 10.78 -2.14
C PRO A 34 -13.67 12.25 -2.47
N GLU A 35 -13.54 13.15 -1.49
CA GLU A 35 -13.74 14.60 -1.67
C GLU A 35 -12.76 15.22 -2.68
N LYS A 36 -11.61 14.56 -2.89
CA LYS A 36 -10.58 14.97 -3.86
C LYS A 36 -10.65 14.18 -5.17
N HIS A 37 -11.65 13.32 -5.33
CA HIS A 37 -11.84 12.46 -6.50
C HIS A 37 -10.58 11.62 -6.81
N VAL A 38 -9.90 11.14 -5.76
CA VAL A 38 -8.72 10.26 -5.90
C VAL A 38 -9.13 8.84 -5.60
N SER A 39 -8.80 7.93 -6.50
CA SER A 39 -8.96 6.48 -6.32
C SER A 39 -7.78 5.78 -6.99
N LEU A 40 -6.93 5.15 -6.19
CA LEU A 40 -5.68 4.52 -6.62
C LEU A 40 -5.60 3.10 -6.09
N GLU A 41 -5.34 2.17 -6.98
CA GLU A 41 -4.96 0.81 -6.61
C GLU A 41 -3.43 0.72 -6.53
N ILE A 42 -2.95 0.19 -5.41
CA ILE A 42 -1.53 -0.02 -5.12
C ILE A 42 -1.28 -1.53 -5.15
N THR A 43 -0.44 -1.99 -6.07
CA THR A 43 -0.16 -3.41 -6.29
C THR A 43 1.34 -3.67 -6.14
N PRO A 44 1.76 -4.70 -5.39
CA PRO A 44 3.17 -5.01 -5.23
C PRO A 44 3.71 -5.61 -6.53
N LEU A 45 4.92 -5.21 -6.94
CA LEU A 45 5.55 -5.76 -8.15
C LEU A 45 5.88 -7.24 -8.00
N ILE A 46 6.34 -7.62 -6.81
CA ILE A 46 6.53 -9.00 -6.37
C ILE A 46 6.04 -9.12 -4.92
N ALA A 47 5.60 -10.32 -4.53
CA ALA A 47 4.98 -10.52 -3.23
C ALA A 47 6.00 -10.57 -2.08
N ASP A 48 7.10 -11.31 -2.27
CA ASP A 48 8.15 -11.51 -1.27
C ASP A 48 9.16 -10.36 -1.31
N GLN A 49 8.92 -9.35 -0.48
CA GLN A 49 9.80 -8.20 -0.26
C GLN A 49 10.02 -7.97 1.25
N GLU A 50 9.95 -9.05 2.04
CA GLU A 50 10.26 -9.01 3.47
C GLU A 50 11.77 -8.96 3.70
N LEU A 51 12.19 -8.05 4.58
CA LEU A 51 13.55 -7.94 5.06
C LEU A 51 13.64 -8.47 6.49
N ASN A 52 14.29 -9.63 6.63
CA ASN A 52 14.56 -10.25 7.92
C ASN A 52 15.88 -9.75 8.53
N VAL A 53 15.85 -8.52 9.08
CA VAL A 53 17.00 -7.88 9.74
C VAL A 53 16.75 -7.76 11.26
N SER A 54 17.32 -6.76 11.93
CA SER A 54 17.10 -6.55 13.38
C SER A 54 15.65 -6.27 13.76
N VAL A 55 14.88 -5.70 12.84
CA VAL A 55 13.42 -5.59 12.91
C VAL A 55 12.89 -6.15 11.60
N ARG A 56 11.91 -7.06 11.66
CA ARG A 56 11.28 -7.59 10.44
C ARG A 56 10.30 -6.56 9.87
N TYR A 57 10.43 -6.29 8.59
CA TYR A 57 9.57 -5.36 7.89
C TYR A 57 9.48 -5.73 6.41
N TRP A 58 8.38 -5.35 5.76
CA TRP A 58 8.20 -5.53 4.32
C TRP A 58 8.43 -4.19 3.65
N GLU A 59 9.31 -4.14 2.66
CA GLU A 59 9.72 -2.91 1.99
C GLU A 59 9.75 -3.14 0.49
N GLY A 60 8.64 -2.84 -0.17
CA GLY A 60 8.43 -3.33 -1.53
C GLY A 60 8.09 -2.26 -2.54
N ALA A 61 8.64 -2.46 -3.74
CA ALA A 61 8.26 -1.71 -4.93
C ALA A 61 6.82 -2.05 -5.33
N VAL A 62 6.06 -1.01 -5.68
CA VAL A 62 4.65 -1.11 -6.06
C VAL A 62 4.37 -0.38 -7.37
N ASP A 63 3.44 -0.91 -8.16
CA ASP A 63 2.75 -0.17 -9.21
C ASP A 63 1.52 0.54 -8.61
N VAL A 64 1.23 1.74 -9.10
CA VAL A 64 0.09 2.56 -8.69
C VAL A 64 -0.71 2.96 -9.92
N ARG A 65 -1.97 2.56 -9.98
CA ARG A 65 -2.87 2.90 -11.08
C ARG A 65 -4.20 3.40 -10.58
N GLY A 66 -4.83 4.30 -11.31
CA GLY A 66 -6.17 4.76 -10.98
C GLY A 66 -6.47 6.13 -11.55
N ASN A 67 -7.21 6.94 -10.80
CA ASN A 67 -7.66 8.26 -11.23
C ASN A 67 -7.39 9.34 -10.18
N ILE A 68 -7.08 10.53 -10.67
CA ILE A 68 -7.10 11.77 -9.90
C ILE A 68 -8.00 12.75 -10.66
N GLY A 69 -9.19 13.01 -10.13
CA GLY A 69 -10.27 13.65 -10.87
C GLY A 69 -10.67 12.79 -12.07
N GLU A 70 -10.73 13.39 -13.26
CA GLU A 70 -11.02 12.68 -14.52
C GLU A 70 -9.78 12.08 -15.18
N LYS A 71 -8.58 12.31 -14.63
CA LYS A 71 -7.32 11.90 -15.25
C LYS A 71 -6.91 10.53 -14.75
N GLN A 72 -6.74 9.58 -15.68
CA GLN A 72 -6.05 8.33 -15.43
C GLN A 72 -4.57 8.58 -15.14
N VAL A 73 -4.07 7.92 -14.09
CA VAL A 73 -2.67 7.96 -13.68
C VAL A 73 -2.12 6.55 -13.59
N ASP A 74 -0.85 6.43 -13.96
CA ASP A 74 -0.02 5.23 -13.81
C ASP A 74 1.33 5.71 -13.28
N GLY A 75 1.89 4.98 -12.32
CA GLY A 75 3.14 5.32 -11.67
C GLY A 75 3.68 4.17 -10.85
N SER A 76 4.87 4.39 -10.29
CA SER A 76 5.58 3.44 -9.45
C SER A 76 5.95 4.08 -8.12
N GLY A 77 5.99 3.29 -7.05
CA GLY A 77 6.31 3.76 -5.71
C GLY A 77 6.95 2.70 -4.83
N TYR A 78 6.94 2.97 -3.53
CA TYR A 78 7.44 2.07 -2.50
C TYR A 78 6.49 2.10 -1.29
N VAL A 79 6.29 0.95 -0.66
CA VAL A 79 5.51 0.83 0.59
C VAL A 79 6.37 0.13 1.64
N GLU A 80 6.34 0.66 2.85
CA GLU A 80 6.99 0.09 4.03
C GLU A 80 5.92 -0.37 5.04
N LEU A 81 6.07 -1.60 5.55
CA LEU A 81 5.18 -2.20 6.53
C LEU A 81 6.00 -2.75 7.69
N THR A 82 5.71 -2.27 8.89
CA THR A 82 6.33 -2.74 10.13
C THR A 82 5.25 -3.30 11.06
N GLY A 83 5.64 -4.19 11.98
CA GLY A 83 4.72 -4.74 12.99
C GLY A 83 3.90 -5.96 12.56
N TYR A 84 4.10 -6.48 11.35
CA TYR A 84 3.36 -7.65 10.83
C TYR A 84 4.14 -8.97 10.90
N GLY A 85 5.45 -8.93 11.13
CA GLY A 85 6.27 -10.15 11.11
C GLY A 85 6.03 -11.07 12.30
N ASP A 86 5.68 -10.52 13.46
CA ASP A 86 5.60 -11.26 14.73
C ASP A 86 4.23 -11.92 14.99
N GLU A 87 3.31 -11.89 14.02
CA GLU A 87 2.03 -12.60 14.08
C GLU A 87 2.14 -14.10 13.72
#